data_AF-A0A957V5B9-F1
#
_entry.id   AF-A0A957V5B9-F1
#
_cell.length_a   1.000
_cell.length_b   1.000
_cell.length_c   1.000
_cell.angle_alpha   90.00
_cell.angle_beta   90.00
_cell.angle_gamma   90.00
#
_symmetry.space_group_name_H-M   'P 1'
#
loop_
_entity.id
_entity.type
_entity.pdbx_description
1 polymer ?
#
loop_
_entity_poly.entity_id
_entity_poly.type
_entity_poly.pdbx_seq_one_letter_code
_entity_poly.pdbx_strand_id
1 'polypeptide(L)'
;YQPAGAVQTSAAGQTPSLAVVSLLPNETKLVDLVLRMESEFSDELTLPDDYTPGGPLAFCLMPDAGSPCPAAQEYPNLHGDLPPVQVKVRPNDLGDAPDNTNHAAAAMTAYPGVPATFPTVFDPATGQPQGPRHAHPRPFHLGQRVSLEAEADIGPDQDPFNNIVPAANDPDNDRGDDGTNLALWNLANCQPAVLPVQVFISPQAVAYFTQLGTPGYLNVWVDGNRNGTWQDAVQCGAQPAPEHIVIDYAVNVVGLGAGLHTLNVPSGRVPLAAANQPAWVRITLSEIPSNKTLVAGAIQYGDGRGYAQPFKTGETEDFLYFPAGVAGGGADFDVRLSAKARRGVADIAGVQAAGADKLGNFDIQIFK
;
A
#
# COMPACT_ATOMS: atom_id res chain seq x y z
N TYR A 1 -20.90 -19.17 -14.86
CA TYR A 1 -19.51 -18.70 -14.98
C TYR A 1 -18.67 -19.57 -14.06
N GLN A 2 -17.92 -20.54 -14.61
CA GLN A 2 -17.02 -21.38 -13.82
C GLN A 2 -15.60 -20.79 -13.89
N PRO A 3 -14.90 -20.58 -12.77
CA PRO A 3 -13.48 -20.26 -12.82
C PRO A 3 -12.72 -21.57 -13.00
N ALA A 4 -12.13 -21.77 -14.17
CA ALA A 4 -11.17 -22.83 -14.43
C ALA A 4 -9.76 -22.25 -14.32
N GLY A 5 -9.02 -22.67 -13.31
CA GLY A 5 -7.66 -22.23 -13.04
C GLY A 5 -7.12 -22.87 -11.77
N ALA A 6 -7.23 -24.20 -11.66
CA ALA A 6 -6.51 -24.94 -10.64
C ALA A 6 -5.12 -25.26 -11.22
N VAL A 7 -4.08 -24.63 -10.65
CA VAL A 7 -2.69 -24.97 -10.91
C VAL A 7 -2.48 -26.42 -10.46
N GLN A 8 -2.13 -27.31 -11.39
CA GLN A 8 -1.64 -28.63 -11.05
C GLN A 8 -0.23 -28.50 -10.48
N THR A 9 0.00 -29.07 -9.30
CA THR A 9 1.34 -29.17 -8.71
C THR A 9 2.21 -30.05 -9.60
N SER A 10 3.21 -29.46 -10.25
CA SER A 10 4.19 -30.19 -11.05
C SER A 10 5.17 -30.95 -10.15
N ALA A 11 5.62 -32.11 -10.63
CA ALA A 11 6.70 -32.86 -9.99
C ALA A 11 8.01 -32.06 -10.02
N ALA A 12 8.91 -32.33 -9.08
CA ALA A 12 10.21 -31.65 -8.97
C ALA A 12 10.96 -31.64 -10.32
N GLY A 13 11.17 -30.45 -10.89
CA GLY A 13 11.88 -30.25 -12.16
C GLY A 13 11.02 -29.89 -13.37
N GLN A 14 9.68 -29.83 -13.25
CA GLN A 14 8.80 -29.34 -14.30
C GLN A 14 8.36 -27.89 -14.04
N THR A 15 8.61 -27.00 -15.01
CA THR A 15 8.09 -25.63 -14.99
C THR A 15 6.57 -25.66 -14.87
N PRO A 16 5.97 -25.02 -13.84
CA PRO A 16 4.53 -25.04 -13.67
C PRO A 16 3.84 -24.41 -14.89
N SER A 17 2.86 -25.11 -15.46
CA SER A 17 2.07 -24.60 -16.59
C SER A 17 1.17 -23.46 -16.12
N LEU A 18 1.25 -22.31 -16.79
CA LEU A 18 0.45 -21.12 -16.45
C LEU A 18 -1.05 -21.34 -16.75
N ALA A 19 -1.37 -22.02 -17.86
CA ALA A 19 -2.74 -22.40 -18.24
C ALA A 19 -2.74 -23.55 -19.27
N VAL A 20 -3.89 -24.20 -19.43
CA VAL A 20 -4.18 -25.11 -20.55
C VAL A 20 -5.38 -24.55 -21.33
N VAL A 21 -5.22 -24.40 -22.64
CA VAL A 21 -6.25 -23.82 -23.51
C VAL A 21 -6.58 -24.81 -24.62
N SER A 22 -7.86 -25.21 -24.71
CA SER A 22 -8.36 -26.03 -25.82
C SER A 22 -9.01 -25.14 -26.87
N LEU A 23 -8.60 -25.31 -28.13
CA LEU A 23 -9.12 -24.58 -29.29
C LEU A 23 -9.83 -25.56 -30.23
N LEU A 24 -11.02 -25.21 -30.69
CA LEU A 24 -11.67 -25.87 -31.82
C LEU A 24 -10.99 -25.45 -33.14
N PRO A 25 -11.20 -26.19 -34.24
CA PRO A 25 -10.68 -25.80 -35.55
C PRO A 25 -11.10 -24.36 -35.92
N ASN A 26 -10.11 -23.52 -36.23
CA ASN A 26 -10.25 -22.09 -36.54
C ASN A 26 -10.80 -21.21 -35.40
N GLU A 27 -10.86 -21.72 -34.17
CA GLU A 27 -11.24 -20.92 -33.01
C GLU A 27 -10.08 -20.02 -32.57
N THR A 28 -10.41 -18.80 -32.15
CA THR A 28 -9.50 -17.91 -31.43
C THR A 28 -10.03 -17.71 -30.03
N LYS A 29 -9.18 -17.90 -29.00
CA LYS A 29 -9.51 -17.58 -27.61
C LYS A 29 -8.53 -16.55 -27.07
N LEU A 30 -9.08 -15.58 -26.34
CA LEU A 30 -8.31 -14.75 -25.44
C LEU A 30 -7.96 -15.57 -24.19
N VAL A 31 -6.73 -15.40 -23.71
CA VAL A 31 -6.20 -16.11 -22.55
C VAL A 31 -5.68 -15.08 -21.58
N ASP A 32 -6.39 -14.91 -20.46
CA ASP A 32 -5.93 -14.07 -19.37
C ASP A 32 -5.07 -14.91 -18.43
N LEU A 33 -3.77 -14.61 -18.40
CA LEU A 33 -2.80 -15.28 -17.53
C LEU A 33 -2.50 -14.39 -16.33
N VAL A 34 -2.64 -14.96 -15.13
CA VAL A 34 -2.20 -14.30 -13.90
C VAL A 34 -0.75 -14.72 -13.65
N LEU A 35 0.17 -13.78 -13.81
CA LEU A 35 1.58 -13.98 -13.46
C LEU A 35 1.76 -13.75 -11.96
N ARG A 36 2.01 -14.83 -11.22
CA ARG A 36 2.36 -14.78 -9.80
C ARG A 36 3.87 -14.59 -9.66
N MET A 37 4.30 -13.33 -9.58
CA MET A 37 5.72 -12.97 -9.47
C MET A 37 6.17 -12.77 -8.02
N GLU A 38 5.31 -13.01 -7.03
CA GLU A 38 5.57 -12.67 -5.63
C GLU A 38 6.79 -13.40 -5.05
N SER A 39 7.10 -14.61 -5.57
CA SER A 39 8.29 -15.38 -5.18
C SER A 39 9.59 -14.95 -5.87
N GLU A 40 9.51 -14.17 -6.95
CA GLU A 40 10.69 -13.72 -7.72
C GLU A 40 11.41 -12.54 -7.02
N PHE A 41 10.82 -11.98 -5.96
CA PHE A 41 11.29 -10.77 -5.29
C PHE A 41 11.77 -11.04 -3.87
N SER A 42 12.57 -12.08 -3.68
CA SER A 42 13.03 -12.52 -2.36
C SER A 42 13.98 -11.55 -1.66
N ASP A 43 14.52 -10.55 -2.36
CA ASP A 43 15.35 -9.47 -1.78
C ASP A 43 15.14 -8.14 -2.52
N GLU A 44 14.06 -7.46 -2.16
CA GLU A 44 13.61 -6.26 -2.86
C GLU A 44 14.57 -5.08 -2.79
N LEU A 45 15.32 -4.92 -1.69
CA LEU A 45 16.28 -3.83 -1.52
C LEU A 45 17.47 -3.90 -2.49
N THR A 46 17.68 -5.08 -3.10
CA THR A 46 18.72 -5.28 -4.12
C THR A 46 18.23 -5.06 -5.55
N LEU A 47 16.91 -4.89 -5.74
CA LEU A 47 16.33 -4.66 -7.05
C LEU A 47 16.57 -3.21 -7.51
N PRO A 48 16.63 -2.97 -8.83
CA PRO A 48 16.50 -1.63 -9.39
C PRO A 48 15.11 -1.04 -9.09
N ASP A 49 15.03 0.28 -8.94
CA ASP A 49 13.77 0.98 -8.62
C ASP A 49 12.68 0.78 -9.70
N ASP A 50 13.09 0.75 -10.97
CA ASP A 50 12.26 0.34 -12.10
C ASP A 50 12.97 -0.86 -12.78
N TYR A 51 12.28 -1.99 -12.91
CA TYR A 51 12.83 -3.13 -13.65
C TYR A 51 11.76 -3.77 -14.53
N THR A 52 12.20 -4.33 -15.65
CA THR A 52 11.32 -4.90 -16.66
C THR A 52 11.69 -6.36 -16.87
N PRO A 53 11.30 -7.25 -15.94
CA PRO A 53 11.53 -8.66 -16.12
C PRO A 53 10.80 -9.09 -17.40
N GLY A 54 11.50 -9.86 -18.21
CA GLY A 54 10.98 -10.36 -19.46
C GLY A 54 11.50 -11.75 -19.74
N GLY A 55 10.61 -12.59 -20.24
CA GLY A 55 10.93 -13.94 -20.64
C GLY A 55 10.00 -14.38 -21.77
N PRO A 56 10.46 -15.28 -22.65
CA PRO A 56 9.57 -15.93 -23.59
C PRO A 56 8.49 -16.71 -22.82
N LEU A 57 7.25 -16.63 -23.28
CA LEU A 57 6.22 -17.57 -22.85
C LEU A 57 6.34 -18.81 -23.73
N ALA A 58 6.83 -19.90 -23.15
CA ALA A 58 6.89 -21.19 -23.83
C ALA A 58 5.50 -21.83 -23.89
N PHE A 59 5.19 -22.49 -24.99
CA PHE A 59 4.00 -23.32 -25.15
C PHE A 59 4.36 -24.68 -25.73
N CYS A 60 3.51 -25.67 -25.42
CA CYS A 60 3.54 -26.99 -26.03
C CYS A 60 2.15 -27.32 -26.59
N LEU A 61 2.07 -28.00 -27.72
CA LEU A 61 0.83 -28.49 -28.30
C LEU A 61 0.59 -29.93 -27.82
N MET A 62 -0.60 -30.16 -27.28
CA MET A 62 -1.01 -31.44 -26.71
C MET A 62 -2.25 -31.97 -27.45
N PRO A 63 -2.38 -33.30 -27.62
CA PRO A 63 -3.54 -33.88 -28.30
C PRO A 63 -4.85 -33.70 -27.51
N ASP A 64 -4.77 -33.61 -26.19
CA ASP A 64 -5.87 -33.27 -25.29
C ASP A 64 -5.35 -32.59 -24.01
N ALA A 65 -6.26 -32.00 -23.23
CA ALA A 65 -5.93 -31.24 -22.02
C ALA A 65 -5.43 -32.10 -20.84
N GLY A 66 -5.55 -33.43 -20.92
CA GLY A 66 -5.09 -34.36 -19.88
C GLY A 66 -3.70 -34.96 -20.17
N SER A 67 -3.20 -34.77 -21.39
CA SER A 67 -1.90 -35.26 -21.82
C SER A 67 -0.77 -34.38 -21.27
N PRO A 68 0.40 -34.97 -20.92
CA PRO A 68 1.57 -34.17 -20.56
C PRO A 68 2.15 -33.47 -21.79
N CYS A 69 2.87 -32.36 -21.59
CA CYS A 69 3.67 -31.78 -22.67
C CYS A 69 4.66 -32.84 -23.23
N PRO A 70 4.72 -33.03 -24.56
CA PRO A 70 5.66 -33.97 -25.16
C PRO A 70 7.10 -33.51 -24.95
N ALA A 71 8.07 -34.43 -24.94
CA ALA A 71 9.48 -34.08 -24.79
C ALA A 71 9.97 -33.19 -25.94
N ALA A 72 10.50 -32.00 -25.63
CA ALA A 72 10.90 -31.01 -26.62
C ALA A 72 12.02 -31.50 -27.55
N GLN A 73 12.90 -32.38 -27.06
CA GLN A 73 13.99 -32.97 -27.84
C GLN A 73 13.48 -33.95 -28.92
N GLU A 74 12.35 -34.61 -28.67
CA GLU A 74 11.77 -35.61 -29.59
C GLU A 74 10.76 -34.98 -30.54
N TYR A 75 10.02 -33.96 -30.09
CA TYR A 75 8.93 -33.32 -30.85
C TYR A 75 9.08 -31.79 -30.91
N PRO A 76 10.16 -31.26 -31.48
CA PRO A 76 10.44 -29.82 -31.45
C PRO A 76 9.37 -28.96 -32.15
N ASN A 77 8.66 -29.53 -33.12
CA ASN A 77 7.57 -28.85 -33.85
C ASN A 77 6.28 -28.68 -33.05
N LEU A 78 6.16 -29.35 -31.89
CA LEU A 78 5.03 -29.18 -30.97
C LEU A 78 5.35 -28.16 -29.86
N HIS A 79 6.52 -27.53 -29.90
CA HIS A 79 6.93 -26.51 -28.95
C HIS A 79 7.15 -25.19 -29.67
N GLY A 80 6.98 -24.11 -28.94
CA GLY A 80 7.35 -22.79 -29.42
C GLY A 80 7.42 -21.80 -28.29
N ASP A 81 8.08 -20.69 -28.58
CA ASP A 81 8.17 -19.54 -27.69
C ASP A 81 7.38 -18.39 -28.30
N LEU A 82 6.56 -17.75 -27.49
CA LEU A 82 6.02 -16.45 -27.83
C LEU A 82 7.11 -15.39 -27.63
N PRO A 83 7.02 -14.24 -28.33
CA PRO A 83 7.88 -13.10 -28.07
C PRO A 83 7.94 -12.78 -26.57
N PRO A 84 9.10 -12.35 -26.05
CA PRO A 84 9.24 -12.06 -24.64
C PRO A 84 8.17 -11.05 -24.19
N VAL A 85 7.41 -11.44 -23.18
CA VAL A 85 6.50 -10.50 -22.51
C VAL A 85 7.34 -9.73 -21.52
N GLN A 86 7.41 -8.41 -21.73
CA GLN A 86 8.05 -7.50 -20.81
C GLN A 86 6.99 -6.97 -19.84
N VAL A 87 7.16 -7.26 -18.56
CA VAL A 87 6.30 -6.73 -17.50
C VAL A 87 7.07 -5.61 -16.85
N LYS A 88 6.57 -4.38 -16.88
CA LYS A 88 7.18 -3.31 -16.10
C LYS A 88 6.74 -3.47 -14.65
N VAL A 89 7.68 -3.70 -13.75
CA VAL A 89 7.39 -3.76 -12.32
C VAL A 89 7.95 -2.51 -11.65
N ARG A 90 7.10 -1.89 -10.85
CA ARG A 90 7.37 -0.70 -10.05
C ARG A 90 6.91 -1.01 -8.64
N PRO A 91 7.79 -1.48 -7.77
CA PRO A 91 7.41 -1.92 -6.43
C PRO A 91 7.32 -0.73 -5.48
N ASN A 92 6.97 0.45 -5.98
CA ASN A 92 7.03 1.65 -5.17
C ASN A 92 5.77 1.81 -4.34
N ASP A 93 5.81 2.75 -3.42
CA ASP A 93 4.67 3.21 -2.64
C ASP A 93 4.69 4.74 -2.57
N LEU A 94 3.52 5.35 -2.49
CA LEU A 94 3.29 6.78 -2.32
C LEU A 94 2.18 6.96 -1.29
N GLY A 95 2.07 8.17 -0.73
CA GLY A 95 0.85 8.53 0.00
C GLY A 95 -0.36 8.65 -0.92
N ASP A 96 -1.50 8.89 -0.32
CA ASP A 96 -2.84 8.78 -0.88
C ASP A 96 -3.78 9.93 -0.46
N ALA A 97 -3.25 10.93 0.25
CA ALA A 97 -3.94 12.18 0.54
C ALA A 97 -4.37 12.91 -0.76
N PRO A 98 -5.50 13.64 -0.75
CA PRO A 98 -6.00 14.31 -1.95
C PRO A 98 -5.01 15.38 -2.45
N ASP A 99 -4.82 15.45 -3.77
CA ASP A 99 -3.83 16.34 -4.39
C ASP A 99 -4.32 16.95 -5.70
N ASN A 100 -4.21 18.27 -5.82
CA ASN A 100 -4.50 19.03 -7.04
C ASN A 100 -3.38 18.95 -8.09
N THR A 101 -2.17 18.52 -7.72
CA THR A 101 -1.06 18.30 -8.66
C THR A 101 -1.12 16.91 -9.29
N ASN A 102 -2.25 16.59 -9.93
CA ASN A 102 -2.50 15.30 -10.57
C ASN A 102 -2.49 15.38 -12.11
N HIS A 103 -2.28 14.23 -12.76
CA HIS A 103 -2.20 14.07 -14.21
C HIS A 103 -3.51 14.40 -14.93
N ALA A 104 -4.65 14.27 -14.25
CA ALA A 104 -5.95 14.64 -14.79
C ALA A 104 -6.19 16.17 -14.76
N ALA A 105 -5.32 16.94 -14.10
CA ALA A 105 -5.52 18.36 -13.79
C ALA A 105 -6.91 18.63 -13.17
N ALA A 106 -7.42 17.66 -12.41
CA ALA A 106 -8.73 17.73 -11.77
C ALA A 106 -8.61 18.31 -10.37
N ALA A 107 -9.62 19.09 -9.96
CA ALA A 107 -9.63 19.64 -8.61
C ALA A 107 -10.07 18.57 -7.59
N MET A 108 -9.22 18.33 -6.60
CA MET A 108 -9.51 17.59 -5.38
C MET A 108 -9.66 18.53 -4.20
N THR A 109 -10.42 18.09 -3.19
CA THR A 109 -10.71 18.86 -1.99
C THR A 109 -10.31 18.11 -0.73
N ALA A 110 -9.56 18.77 0.16
CA ALA A 110 -9.22 18.22 1.47
C ALA A 110 -10.45 18.17 2.38
N TYR A 111 -11.30 19.20 2.25
CA TYR A 111 -12.56 19.38 2.98
C TYR A 111 -13.59 20.09 2.11
N PRO A 112 -14.88 20.16 2.51
CA PRO A 112 -15.89 20.88 1.74
C PRO A 112 -15.48 22.33 1.40
N GLY A 113 -15.22 22.59 0.12
CA GLY A 113 -14.82 23.90 -0.40
C GLY A 113 -13.35 24.28 -0.18
N VAL A 114 -12.52 23.38 0.38
CA VAL A 114 -11.09 23.60 0.62
C VAL A 114 -10.29 22.77 -0.40
N PRO A 115 -9.54 23.41 -1.31
CA PRO A 115 -8.67 22.69 -2.25
C PRO A 115 -7.64 21.82 -1.52
N ALA A 116 -7.31 20.67 -2.08
CA ALA A 116 -6.26 19.81 -1.53
C ALA A 116 -4.92 20.03 -2.25
N THR A 117 -3.85 20.21 -1.49
CA THR A 117 -2.49 20.41 -2.02
C THR A 117 -1.48 19.63 -1.16
N PHE A 118 -1.88 18.44 -0.72
CA PHE A 118 -0.99 17.51 -0.05
C PHE A 118 -0.06 16.92 -1.10
N PRO A 119 1.27 16.88 -0.88
CA PRO A 119 2.20 16.32 -1.85
C PRO A 119 1.97 14.81 -1.96
N THR A 120 1.27 14.33 -2.98
CA THR A 120 0.91 12.90 -3.09
C THR A 120 1.45 12.33 -4.39
N VAL A 121 1.22 13.03 -5.49
CA VAL A 121 1.75 12.64 -6.81
C VAL A 121 3.26 12.91 -6.86
N PHE A 122 4.03 11.93 -7.34
CA PHE A 122 5.49 12.05 -7.43
C PHE A 122 5.97 12.67 -8.74
N ASP A 123 5.28 12.46 -9.87
CA ASP A 123 5.71 12.99 -11.16
C ASP A 123 5.87 14.53 -11.12
N PRO A 124 7.10 15.07 -11.26
CA PRO A 124 7.32 16.51 -11.20
C PRO A 124 6.68 17.28 -12.37
N ALA A 125 6.19 16.59 -13.40
CA ALA A 125 5.50 17.20 -14.53
C ALA A 125 4.07 17.66 -14.19
N THR A 126 3.44 17.09 -13.15
CA THR A 126 2.10 17.51 -12.71
C THR A 126 2.15 18.75 -11.81
N GLY A 127 3.29 18.97 -11.15
CA GLY A 127 3.51 20.11 -10.27
C GLY A 127 4.60 19.84 -9.24
N GLN A 128 4.77 20.82 -8.35
CA GLN A 128 5.56 20.69 -7.13
C GLN A 128 4.68 21.17 -5.98
N PRO A 129 4.82 20.61 -4.77
CA PRO A 129 5.82 19.62 -4.35
C PRO A 129 5.53 18.16 -4.72
N GLN A 130 6.58 17.35 -4.90
CA GLN A 130 6.46 15.91 -5.15
C GLN A 130 6.11 15.12 -3.88
N GLY A 131 5.28 14.09 -4.04
CA GLY A 131 4.94 13.14 -2.98
C GLY A 131 6.12 12.30 -2.47
N PRO A 132 5.98 11.67 -1.29
CA PRO A 132 7.01 10.84 -0.68
C PRO A 132 7.02 9.44 -1.30
N ARG A 133 7.69 9.28 -2.45
CA ARG A 133 7.85 7.96 -3.09
C ARG A 133 8.87 7.09 -2.34
N HIS A 134 8.49 5.85 -2.05
CA HIS A 134 9.35 4.79 -1.50
C HIS A 134 9.61 3.74 -2.56
N ALA A 135 10.87 3.46 -2.88
CA ALA A 135 11.21 2.54 -3.97
C ALA A 135 10.90 1.08 -3.63
N HIS A 136 11.13 0.68 -2.38
CA HIS A 136 10.98 -0.69 -1.90
C HIS A 136 10.38 -0.72 -0.49
N PRO A 137 9.06 -0.65 -0.35
CA PRO A 137 8.39 -0.44 0.92
C PRO A 137 8.29 -1.72 1.76
N ARG A 138 8.04 -2.89 1.16
CA ARG A 138 7.75 -4.15 1.90
C ARG A 138 8.79 -4.54 2.97
N PRO A 139 10.11 -4.30 2.82
CA PRO A 139 11.08 -4.61 3.86
C PRO A 139 10.88 -3.82 5.17
N PHE A 140 10.40 -2.58 5.09
CA PHE A 140 10.27 -1.67 6.23
C PHE A 140 9.07 -0.73 5.99
N HIS A 141 7.92 -1.08 6.57
CA HIS A 141 6.65 -0.44 6.27
C HIS A 141 5.78 -0.30 7.53
N LEU A 142 4.70 0.44 7.43
CA LEU A 142 3.71 0.64 8.45
C LEU A 142 2.76 -0.58 8.47
N GLY A 143 2.33 -0.98 9.67
CA GLY A 143 1.31 -2.03 9.80
C GLY A 143 1.69 -3.39 9.20
N GLN A 144 0.78 -4.07 8.50
CA GLN A 144 0.93 -5.44 7.99
C GLN A 144 1.01 -5.53 6.46
N ARG A 145 0.62 -4.48 5.75
CA ARG A 145 0.41 -4.53 4.30
C ARG A 145 1.01 -3.30 3.65
N VAL A 146 1.26 -3.45 2.36
CA VAL A 146 1.59 -2.36 1.45
C VAL A 146 0.76 -2.57 0.20
N SER A 147 0.17 -1.50 -0.33
CA SER A 147 -0.70 -1.49 -1.51
C SER A 147 0.05 -1.40 -2.84
N LEU A 148 1.33 -0.97 -2.83
CA LEU A 148 2.25 -0.88 -3.96
C LEU A 148 1.68 -0.18 -5.20
N GLU A 149 2.15 1.05 -5.42
CA GLU A 149 1.69 1.90 -6.51
C GLU A 149 2.84 2.47 -7.34
N ALA A 150 2.61 2.56 -8.64
CA ALA A 150 3.59 3.16 -9.53
C ALA A 150 3.60 4.70 -9.43
N GLU A 151 2.41 5.26 -9.21
CA GLU A 151 2.10 6.68 -9.09
C GLU A 151 0.69 6.78 -8.48
N ALA A 152 0.42 7.82 -7.69
CA ALA A 152 -0.78 7.87 -6.86
C ALA A 152 -2.11 7.97 -7.65
N ASP A 153 -2.08 8.50 -8.88
CA ASP A 153 -3.29 8.84 -9.65
C ASP A 153 -3.36 8.21 -11.04
N ILE A 154 -2.34 7.45 -11.47
CA ILE A 154 -2.30 6.80 -12.77
C ILE A 154 -1.57 5.45 -12.76
N GLY A 155 -2.07 4.55 -13.61
CA GLY A 155 -1.42 3.28 -13.90
C GLY A 155 -2.18 2.13 -13.27
N PRO A 156 -1.68 0.90 -13.47
CA PRO A 156 -2.16 -0.26 -12.73
C PRO A 156 -1.41 -0.36 -11.41
N ASP A 157 -2.15 -0.43 -10.31
CA ASP A 157 -1.62 -0.70 -8.98
C ASP A 157 -1.72 -2.19 -8.64
N GLN A 158 -1.24 -2.59 -7.46
CA GLN A 158 -1.43 -3.98 -7.01
C GLN A 158 -2.92 -4.34 -6.90
N ASP A 159 -3.76 -3.34 -6.70
CA ASP A 159 -5.20 -3.45 -6.71
C ASP A 159 -5.83 -2.60 -7.85
N PRO A 160 -7.11 -2.81 -8.18
CA PRO A 160 -7.74 -2.16 -9.34
C PRO A 160 -7.92 -0.63 -9.23
N PHE A 161 -7.59 -0.02 -8.10
CA PHE A 161 -7.74 1.41 -7.84
C PHE A 161 -6.38 2.01 -7.52
N ASN A 162 -6.17 3.25 -7.99
CA ASN A 162 -5.04 4.06 -7.57
C ASN A 162 -5.35 4.73 -6.23
N ASN A 163 -4.32 5.07 -5.46
CA ASN A 163 -4.38 5.81 -4.19
C ASN A 163 -5.42 6.94 -4.26
N ILE A 164 -5.41 7.73 -5.33
CA ILE A 164 -6.39 8.78 -5.59
C ILE A 164 -7.06 8.65 -6.95
N VAL A 165 -8.35 8.98 -7.00
CA VAL A 165 -9.14 9.14 -8.23
C VAL A 165 -9.58 10.60 -8.39
N PRO A 166 -8.76 11.47 -9.01
CA PRO A 166 -9.02 12.91 -9.06
C PRO A 166 -10.36 13.27 -9.71
N ALA A 167 -10.78 12.55 -10.76
CA ALA A 167 -12.03 12.81 -11.46
C ALA A 167 -13.28 12.55 -10.59
N ALA A 168 -13.15 11.69 -9.58
CA ALA A 168 -14.20 11.39 -8.61
C ALA A 168 -14.07 12.23 -7.32
N ASN A 169 -12.97 12.98 -7.16
CA ASN A 169 -12.58 13.62 -5.90
C ASN A 169 -12.56 12.61 -4.75
N ASP A 170 -11.94 11.46 -5.01
CA ASP A 170 -11.95 10.27 -4.15
C ASP A 170 -10.49 9.94 -3.76
N PRO A 171 -10.03 10.33 -2.55
CA PRO A 171 -8.72 9.97 -2.03
C PRO A 171 -8.75 8.64 -1.26
N ASP A 172 -7.60 8.17 -0.75
CA ASP A 172 -7.51 7.08 0.26
C ASP A 172 -8.20 5.78 -0.22
N ASN A 173 -7.71 5.26 -1.35
CA ASN A 173 -8.25 4.05 -2.00
C ASN A 173 -7.39 2.81 -1.81
N ASP A 174 -6.20 2.96 -1.23
CA ASP A 174 -5.23 1.90 -1.15
C ASP A 174 -5.39 1.19 0.19
N ARG A 175 -5.70 -0.09 0.12
CA ARG A 175 -6.18 -0.85 1.30
C ARG A 175 -5.04 -1.22 2.26
N GLY A 176 -3.97 -0.43 2.23
CA GLY A 176 -2.71 -0.57 2.95
C GLY A 176 -2.76 0.05 4.34
N ASP A 177 -3.53 1.13 4.53
CA ASP A 177 -3.75 1.89 5.76
C ASP A 177 -4.03 1.08 7.05
N ASP A 178 -2.97 0.50 7.62
CA ASP A 178 -3.04 -0.37 8.80
C ASP A 178 -1.90 -0.14 9.81
N GLY A 179 -1.08 0.89 9.58
CA GLY A 179 -0.03 1.37 10.46
C GLY A 179 -0.50 1.97 11.77
N THR A 180 -1.76 2.38 11.91
CA THR A 180 -2.25 2.89 13.19
C THR A 180 -3.74 2.66 13.41
N ASN A 181 -4.15 2.82 14.67
CA ASN A 181 -5.56 2.96 15.01
C ASN A 181 -5.78 4.39 15.52
N LEU A 182 -6.31 5.23 14.63
CA LEU A 182 -6.57 6.64 14.91
C LEU A 182 -7.55 6.87 16.06
N ALA A 183 -8.43 5.91 16.38
CA ALA A 183 -9.33 6.03 17.53
C ALA A 183 -8.56 6.02 18.88
N LEU A 184 -7.33 5.53 18.90
CA LEU A 184 -6.46 5.57 20.07
C LEU A 184 -5.70 6.90 20.21
N TRP A 185 -5.74 7.75 19.19
CA TRP A 185 -5.04 9.03 19.20
C TRP A 185 -5.87 10.05 19.99
N ASN A 186 -5.41 10.37 21.19
CA ASN A 186 -6.03 11.41 22.01
C ASN A 186 -5.40 12.78 21.70
N LEU A 187 -5.60 13.27 20.48
CA LEU A 187 -5.05 14.56 20.05
C LEU A 187 -5.84 15.71 20.69
N ALA A 188 -5.12 16.62 21.35
CA ALA A 188 -5.68 17.83 21.92
C ALA A 188 -4.91 19.06 21.46
N ASN A 189 -5.64 20.14 21.17
CA ASN A 189 -5.03 21.38 20.67
C ASN A 189 -3.93 21.88 21.61
N CYS A 190 -2.77 22.17 21.03
CA CYS A 190 -1.58 22.66 21.72
C CYS A 190 -1.01 21.75 22.82
N GLN A 191 -1.38 20.47 22.84
CA GLN A 191 -0.79 19.47 23.73
C GLN A 191 0.05 18.45 22.95
N PRO A 192 1.11 17.90 23.56
CA PRO A 192 1.74 16.70 23.04
C PRO A 192 0.83 15.48 23.26
N ALA A 193 1.00 14.47 22.41
CA ALA A 193 0.33 13.19 22.49
C ALA A 193 1.35 12.05 22.39
N VAL A 194 0.90 10.82 22.66
CA VAL A 194 1.64 9.60 22.38
C VAL A 194 0.83 8.83 21.34
N LEU A 195 1.44 8.55 20.20
CA LEU A 195 0.80 7.97 19.02
C LEU A 195 1.24 6.50 18.91
N PRO A 196 0.34 5.53 19.08
CA PRO A 196 0.64 4.13 18.82
C PRO A 196 0.77 3.91 17.30
N VAL A 197 1.94 3.55 16.81
CA VAL A 197 2.19 3.26 15.39
C VAL A 197 2.77 1.86 15.24
N GLN A 198 2.19 1.05 14.36
CA GLN A 198 2.67 -0.27 14.00
C GLN A 198 3.68 -0.18 12.88
N VAL A 199 4.79 -0.90 13.02
CA VAL A 199 5.87 -0.94 12.04
C VAL A 199 6.27 -2.40 11.82
N PHE A 200 6.25 -2.83 10.57
CA PHE A 200 6.80 -4.11 10.17
C PHE A 200 8.27 -3.97 9.76
N ILE A 201 9.08 -4.94 10.20
CA ILE A 201 10.50 -5.03 9.89
C ILE A 201 10.77 -6.42 9.33
N SER A 202 11.27 -6.50 8.10
CA SER A 202 11.73 -7.76 7.51
C SER A 202 13.17 -8.09 7.94
N PRO A 203 13.60 -9.35 7.82
CA PRO A 203 15.02 -9.70 7.97
C PRO A 203 15.94 -8.92 7.02
N GLN A 204 15.47 -8.57 5.81
CA GLN A 204 16.26 -7.76 4.87
C GLN A 204 16.45 -6.34 5.38
N ALA A 205 15.40 -5.72 5.95
CA ALA A 205 15.51 -4.40 6.56
C ALA A 205 16.51 -4.42 7.73
N VAL A 206 16.48 -5.44 8.59
CA VAL A 206 17.49 -5.57 9.67
C VAL A 206 18.90 -5.59 9.10
N ALA A 207 19.16 -6.38 8.05
CA ALA A 207 20.47 -6.45 7.40
C ALA A 207 20.87 -5.10 6.77
N TYR A 208 19.95 -4.45 6.07
CA TYR A 208 20.15 -3.16 5.43
C TYR A 208 20.50 -2.07 6.45
N PHE A 209 19.68 -1.89 7.49
CA PHE A 209 19.93 -0.88 8.53
C PHE A 209 21.20 -1.19 9.37
N THR A 210 21.57 -2.47 9.51
CA THR A 210 22.87 -2.85 10.11
C THR A 210 24.04 -2.33 9.29
N GLN A 211 23.95 -2.42 7.95
CA GLN A 211 24.99 -1.90 7.06
C GLN A 211 24.99 -0.38 6.98
N LEU A 212 23.80 0.23 6.96
CA LEU A 212 23.63 1.69 6.90
C LEU A 212 24.17 2.37 8.17
N GLY A 213 24.04 1.73 9.33
CA GLY A 213 24.55 2.22 10.61
C GLY A 213 23.74 3.39 11.20
N THR A 214 22.55 3.66 10.66
CA THR A 214 21.61 4.69 11.13
C THR A 214 20.27 4.05 11.49
N PRO A 215 19.43 4.70 12.32
CA PRO A 215 18.05 4.27 12.51
C PRO A 215 17.21 4.53 11.25
N GLY A 216 16.00 3.97 11.22
CA GLY A 216 14.92 4.48 10.37
C GLY A 216 14.27 5.71 11.02
N TYR A 217 13.43 6.42 10.28
CA TYR A 217 12.78 7.65 10.73
C TYR A 217 11.29 7.57 10.52
N LEU A 218 10.53 7.94 11.54
CA LEU A 218 9.08 8.06 11.50
C LEU A 218 8.70 9.54 11.64
N ASN A 219 7.81 9.98 10.76
CA ASN A 219 7.30 11.35 10.71
C ASN A 219 5.78 11.34 10.70
N VAL A 220 5.17 12.36 11.31
CA VAL A 220 3.70 12.51 11.34
C VAL A 220 3.32 13.95 11.10
N TRP A 221 2.40 14.19 10.16
CA TRP A 221 1.79 15.49 9.90
C TRP A 221 0.31 15.49 10.22
N VAL A 222 -0.24 16.65 10.59
CA VAL A 222 -1.68 16.87 10.83
C VAL A 222 -2.06 18.24 10.29
N ASP A 223 -2.99 18.32 9.34
CA ASP A 223 -3.56 19.59 8.84
C ASP A 223 -4.59 20.12 9.83
N GLY A 224 -4.08 20.58 10.98
CA GLY A 224 -4.89 20.94 12.14
C GLY A 224 -5.66 22.26 11.97
N ASN A 225 -5.26 23.07 10.99
CA ASN A 225 -5.95 24.30 10.61
C ASN A 225 -6.96 24.10 9.46
N ARG A 226 -6.92 22.93 8.81
CA ARG A 226 -7.85 22.47 7.76
C ARG A 226 -7.81 23.32 6.50
N ASN A 227 -6.61 23.70 6.04
CA ASN A 227 -6.45 24.49 4.82
C ASN A 227 -6.01 23.68 3.60
N GLY A 228 -5.82 22.36 3.73
CA GLY A 228 -5.43 21.49 2.62
C GLY A 228 -3.92 21.47 2.34
N THR A 229 -3.10 21.83 3.32
CA THR A 229 -1.63 21.69 3.30
C THR A 229 -1.12 21.23 4.67
N TRP A 230 0.14 20.80 4.74
CA TRP A 230 0.86 20.57 6.01
C TRP A 230 1.99 21.59 6.23
N GLN A 231 1.83 22.80 5.70
CA GLN A 231 2.90 23.80 5.62
C GLN A 231 2.91 24.76 6.80
N ASP A 232 1.98 24.64 7.75
CA ASP A 232 1.78 25.67 8.75
C ASP A 232 2.40 25.36 10.11
N ALA A 233 2.55 26.43 10.89
CA ALA A 233 2.83 26.37 12.30
C ALA A 233 2.04 27.45 13.04
N VAL A 234 1.43 27.07 14.17
CA VAL A 234 0.70 28.01 15.04
C VAL A 234 1.48 28.24 16.34
N GLN A 235 1.12 29.29 17.08
CA GLN A 235 1.69 29.54 18.40
C GLN A 235 0.85 28.87 19.49
N CYS A 236 1.46 27.93 20.21
CA CYS A 236 0.91 27.30 21.40
C CYS A 236 1.50 27.95 22.65
N GLY A 237 0.94 29.11 23.01
CA GLY A 237 1.55 30.00 24.00
C GLY A 237 2.79 30.68 23.40
N ALA A 238 3.95 30.48 24.03
CA ALA A 238 5.24 31.00 23.53
C ALA A 238 6.03 30.00 22.68
N GLN A 239 5.45 28.84 22.38
CA GLN A 239 6.12 27.75 21.65
C GLN A 239 5.46 27.55 20.28
N PRO A 240 6.24 27.50 19.18
CA PRO A 240 5.70 27.12 17.88
C PRO A 240 5.25 25.65 17.89
N ALA A 241 4.16 25.38 17.17
CA ALA A 241 3.57 24.07 16.97
C ALA A 241 3.35 23.88 15.45
N PRO A 242 4.32 23.28 14.72
CA PRO A 242 4.15 22.96 13.31
C PRO A 242 3.15 21.80 13.13
N GLU A 243 2.57 21.72 11.94
CA GLU A 243 1.71 20.60 11.52
C GLU A 243 2.49 19.30 11.38
N HIS A 244 3.81 19.37 11.20
CA HIS A 244 4.73 18.24 11.32
C HIS A 244 4.97 17.89 12.80
N ILE A 245 4.02 17.18 13.42
CA ILE A 245 3.96 16.95 14.86
C ILE A 245 4.94 15.89 15.38
N VAL A 246 5.42 14.98 14.54
CA VAL A 246 6.53 14.06 14.85
C VAL A 246 7.59 14.27 13.79
N ILE A 247 8.79 14.70 14.21
CA ILE A 247 9.88 15.04 13.30
C ILE A 247 11.04 14.08 13.53
N ASP A 248 11.30 13.22 12.55
CA ASP A 248 12.38 12.25 12.49
C ASP A 248 12.53 11.41 13.75
N TYR A 249 11.43 10.83 14.23
CA TYR A 249 11.49 9.91 15.35
C TYR A 249 12.33 8.68 14.96
N ALA A 250 13.45 8.48 15.66
CA ALA A 250 14.38 7.41 15.36
C ALA A 250 13.80 6.04 15.73
N VAL A 251 13.61 5.19 14.71
CA VAL A 251 13.20 3.80 14.84
C VAL A 251 14.46 2.92 14.85
N ASN A 252 14.72 2.26 15.98
CA ASN A 252 15.86 1.36 16.11
C ASN A 252 15.58 0.00 15.43
N VAL A 253 15.61 -0.03 14.10
CA VAL A 253 15.27 -1.20 13.28
C VAL A 253 16.10 -2.42 13.67
N VAL A 254 17.42 -2.25 13.84
CA VAL A 254 18.34 -3.33 14.21
C VAL A 254 18.04 -3.86 15.62
N GLY A 255 17.75 -2.98 16.57
CA GLY A 255 17.45 -3.36 17.95
C GLY A 255 16.07 -3.99 18.14
N LEU A 256 15.08 -3.59 17.35
CA LEU A 256 13.74 -4.18 17.34
C LEU A 256 13.76 -5.58 16.69
N GLY A 257 14.58 -5.74 15.65
CA GLY A 257 14.66 -6.98 14.88
C GLY A 257 13.42 -7.23 14.02
N ALA A 258 13.43 -8.34 13.27
CA ALA A 258 12.36 -8.66 12.34
C ALA A 258 11.04 -8.99 13.07
N GLY A 259 9.93 -8.48 12.56
CA GLY A 259 8.59 -8.67 13.12
C GLY A 259 7.72 -7.42 13.00
N LEU A 260 6.50 -7.53 13.51
CA LEU A 260 5.56 -6.42 13.66
C LEU A 260 5.68 -5.83 15.07
N HIS A 261 5.87 -4.52 15.17
CA HIS A 261 6.12 -3.82 16.43
C HIS A 261 5.17 -2.65 16.60
N THR A 262 4.66 -2.43 17.81
CA THR A 262 3.94 -1.20 18.15
C THR A 262 4.87 -0.23 18.88
N LEU A 263 5.08 0.93 18.27
CA LEU A 263 5.86 2.03 18.81
C LEU A 263 4.92 3.07 19.45
N ASN A 264 5.26 3.52 20.65
CA ASN A 264 4.56 4.62 21.32
C ASN A 264 5.33 5.91 21.06
N VAL A 265 4.95 6.63 20.01
CA VAL A 265 5.70 7.77 19.48
C VAL A 265 5.23 9.07 20.14
N PRO A 266 6.09 9.77 20.90
CA PRO A 266 5.73 11.07 21.46
C PRO A 266 5.73 12.14 20.36
N SER A 267 4.67 12.94 20.31
CA SER A 267 4.57 14.10 19.42
C SER A 267 5.06 15.39 20.10
N GLY A 268 5.40 16.38 19.27
CA GLY A 268 5.37 17.79 19.66
C GLY A 268 3.95 18.27 19.95
N ARG A 269 3.79 19.57 20.16
CA ARG A 269 2.46 20.18 20.36
C ARG A 269 1.65 20.09 19.07
N VAL A 270 0.43 19.57 19.15
CA VAL A 270 -0.43 19.38 17.98
C VAL A 270 -1.24 20.65 17.70
N PRO A 271 -1.16 21.27 16.51
CA PRO A 271 -1.86 22.51 16.18
C PRO A 271 -3.32 22.28 15.73
N LEU A 272 -4.13 21.61 16.54
CA LEU A 272 -5.50 21.22 16.18
C LEU A 272 -6.51 22.36 16.48
N ALA A 273 -6.48 23.43 15.69
CA ALA A 273 -7.31 24.61 15.89
C ALA A 273 -8.82 24.30 15.86
N ALA A 274 -9.24 23.33 15.06
CA ALA A 274 -10.61 22.84 14.95
C ALA A 274 -10.78 21.46 15.60
N ALA A 275 -10.62 21.38 16.93
CA ALA A 275 -10.58 20.11 17.70
C ALA A 275 -11.80 19.17 17.55
N ASN A 276 -12.90 19.62 16.92
CA ASN A 276 -14.10 18.83 16.66
C ASN A 276 -14.35 18.61 15.16
N GLN A 277 -13.34 18.74 14.32
CA GLN A 277 -13.43 18.57 12.87
C GLN A 277 -12.35 17.61 12.38
N PRO A 278 -12.62 16.88 11.29
CA PRO A 278 -11.63 15.96 10.76
C PRO A 278 -10.42 16.70 10.18
N ALA A 279 -9.26 16.07 10.27
CA ALA A 279 -8.00 16.61 9.77
C ALA A 279 -7.24 15.52 9.02
N TRP A 280 -6.63 15.87 7.88
CA TRP A 280 -5.74 14.95 7.16
C TRP A 280 -4.45 14.74 7.94
N VAL A 281 -4.06 13.49 8.07
CA VAL A 281 -2.87 13.01 8.76
C VAL A 281 -2.01 12.28 7.77
N ARG A 282 -0.70 12.48 7.82
CA ARG A 282 0.28 11.65 7.11
C ARG A 282 1.17 10.96 8.10
N ILE A 283 1.47 9.68 7.89
CA ILE A 283 2.53 8.96 8.57
C ILE A 283 3.53 8.50 7.51
N THR A 284 4.79 8.90 7.65
CA THR A 284 5.86 8.44 6.75
C THR A 284 6.94 7.73 7.56
N LEU A 285 7.30 6.55 7.09
CA LEU A 285 8.44 5.77 7.54
C LEU A 285 9.52 5.83 6.45
N SER A 286 10.79 6.06 6.80
CA SER A 286 11.87 6.18 5.80
C SER A 286 13.24 5.82 6.34
N GLU A 287 14.21 5.54 5.45
CA GLU A 287 15.60 5.25 5.83
C GLU A 287 16.47 6.50 6.08
N ILE A 288 16.03 7.65 5.57
CA ILE A 288 16.65 8.95 5.80
C ILE A 288 15.65 9.94 6.43
N PRO A 289 16.12 11.02 7.09
CA PRO A 289 15.25 12.07 7.61
C PRO A 289 14.29 12.66 6.58
N SER A 290 13.18 13.20 7.05
CA SER A 290 12.18 13.92 6.24
C SER A 290 12.75 15.17 5.57
N ASN A 291 12.16 15.55 4.43
CA ASN A 291 12.52 16.75 3.70
C ASN A 291 11.98 18.01 4.41
N LYS A 292 12.87 18.73 5.10
CA LYS A 292 12.52 19.93 5.88
C LYS A 292 12.81 21.21 5.12
N THR A 293 11.76 21.81 4.57
CA THR A 293 11.83 23.05 3.78
C THR A 293 11.32 24.28 4.53
N LEU A 294 10.81 24.12 5.76
CA LEU A 294 10.12 25.15 6.53
C LEU A 294 10.75 25.38 7.90
N VAL A 295 10.51 26.57 8.47
CA VAL A 295 11.04 26.98 9.78
C VAL A 295 10.00 27.72 10.61
N ALA A 296 9.81 27.31 11.86
CA ALA A 296 8.94 27.97 12.84
C ALA A 296 9.72 28.19 14.15
N GLY A 297 10.12 29.44 14.40
CA GLY A 297 11.03 29.75 15.50
C GLY A 297 12.38 29.05 15.31
N ALA A 298 12.75 28.16 16.23
CA ALA A 298 13.95 27.34 16.15
C ALA A 298 13.71 25.93 15.56
N ILE A 299 12.47 25.60 15.18
CA ILE A 299 12.08 24.28 14.68
C ILE A 299 12.16 24.27 13.15
N GLN A 300 12.96 23.37 12.59
CA GLN A 300 12.91 23.05 11.16
C GLN A 300 11.93 21.89 10.95
N TYR A 301 11.03 22.04 9.99
CA TYR A 301 10.00 21.05 9.69
C TYR A 301 9.73 20.96 8.19
N GLY A 302 8.97 19.94 7.79
CA GLY A 302 8.62 19.64 6.41
C GLY A 302 7.11 19.70 6.25
N ASP A 303 6.65 19.58 5.02
CA ASP A 303 5.24 19.70 4.63
C ASP A 303 4.68 18.42 4.00
N GLY A 304 5.21 17.27 4.42
CA GLY A 304 4.81 15.96 3.92
C GLY A 304 5.45 15.56 2.58
N ARG A 305 6.21 16.45 1.92
CA ARG A 305 6.83 16.15 0.63
C ARG A 305 7.99 15.16 0.72
N GLY A 306 8.21 14.44 -0.38
CA GLY A 306 9.40 13.62 -0.60
C GLY A 306 10.63 14.41 -1.03
N TYR A 307 11.68 13.68 -1.38
CA TYR A 307 12.81 14.20 -2.14
C TYR A 307 12.60 13.93 -3.64
N ALA A 308 13.34 14.63 -4.49
CA ALA A 308 13.35 14.35 -5.93
C ALA A 308 13.89 12.95 -6.26
N GLN A 309 14.75 12.40 -5.37
CA GLN A 309 15.13 11.00 -5.39
C GLN A 309 14.23 10.25 -4.40
N PRO A 310 13.64 9.11 -4.77
CA PRO A 310 12.81 8.32 -3.86
C PRO A 310 13.58 7.90 -2.60
N PHE A 311 12.85 7.70 -1.51
CA PHE A 311 13.34 6.93 -0.38
C PHE A 311 13.63 5.51 -0.85
N LYS A 312 14.69 4.88 -0.35
CA LYS A 312 15.02 3.50 -0.72
C LYS A 312 14.03 2.51 -0.12
N THR A 313 13.58 2.74 1.12
CA THR A 313 12.63 1.87 1.83
C THR A 313 11.91 2.64 2.92
N GLY A 314 10.72 2.18 3.29
CA GLY A 314 9.76 3.00 4.01
C GLY A 314 8.39 2.90 3.38
N GLU A 315 7.43 3.63 3.91
CA GLU A 315 6.06 3.69 3.38
C GLU A 315 5.46 5.05 3.75
N THR A 316 4.40 5.45 3.07
CA THR A 316 3.55 6.55 3.52
C THR A 316 2.08 6.16 3.49
N GLU A 317 1.42 6.34 4.61
CA GLU A 317 -0.04 6.18 4.78
C GLU A 317 -0.66 7.54 5.11
N ASP A 318 -1.77 7.90 4.48
CA ASP A 318 -2.54 9.11 4.76
C ASP A 318 -3.96 8.80 5.25
N PHE A 319 -4.35 9.43 6.36
CA PHE A 319 -5.62 9.18 6.98
C PHE A 319 -6.46 10.44 7.12
N LEU A 320 -7.78 10.31 7.00
CA LEU A 320 -8.70 11.31 7.52
C LEU A 320 -9.01 11.04 9.00
N TYR A 321 -8.32 11.73 9.91
CA TYR A 321 -8.54 11.62 11.34
C TYR A 321 -9.83 12.31 11.78
N PHE A 322 -10.66 11.60 12.55
CA PHE A 322 -11.86 12.15 13.19
C PHE A 322 -11.66 12.25 14.71
N PRO A 323 -11.77 13.45 15.31
CA PRO A 323 -11.69 13.59 16.76
C PRO A 323 -12.79 12.81 17.49
N ALA A 324 -12.44 12.20 18.63
CA ALA A 324 -13.36 11.38 19.39
C ALA A 324 -14.62 12.16 19.83
N GLY A 325 -15.81 11.56 19.63
CA GLY A 325 -17.09 12.14 20.05
C GLY A 325 -17.70 13.17 19.08
N VAL A 326 -17.15 13.32 17.87
CA VAL A 326 -17.72 14.17 16.82
C VAL A 326 -18.72 13.39 15.97
N ALA A 327 -19.90 13.98 15.72
CA ALA A 327 -20.90 13.41 14.83
C ALA A 327 -20.41 13.41 13.37
N GLY A 328 -20.45 12.25 12.71
CA GLY A 328 -19.98 12.08 11.33
C GLY A 328 -18.64 11.35 11.17
N GLY A 329 -18.04 10.85 12.27
CA GLY A 329 -16.76 10.12 12.27
C GLY A 329 -16.75 8.73 11.62
N GLY A 330 -17.71 8.44 10.73
CA GLY A 330 -17.87 7.08 10.20
C GLY A 330 -18.18 6.06 11.30
N ALA A 331 -18.16 4.77 10.94
CA ALA A 331 -18.17 3.71 11.95
C ALA A 331 -16.78 3.65 12.60
N ASP A 332 -16.70 3.45 13.91
CA ASP A 332 -15.43 3.31 14.65
C ASP A 332 -14.54 2.14 14.14
N PHE A 333 -15.10 1.26 13.30
CA PHE A 333 -14.41 0.20 12.58
C PHE A 333 -15.29 -0.30 11.42
N ASP A 334 -14.69 -0.60 10.28
CA ASP A 334 -15.33 -1.35 9.20
C ASP A 334 -14.92 -2.83 9.26
N VAL A 335 -15.91 -3.74 9.38
CA VAL A 335 -15.67 -5.18 9.34
C VAL A 335 -15.87 -5.69 7.92
N ARG A 336 -14.78 -5.91 7.19
CA ARG A 336 -14.83 -6.56 5.88
C ARG A 336 -14.83 -8.08 6.04
N LEU A 337 -16.03 -8.65 6.17
CA LEU A 337 -16.22 -10.10 6.20
C LEU A 337 -15.94 -10.70 4.81
N SER A 338 -14.85 -11.46 4.68
CA SER A 338 -14.56 -12.22 3.48
C SER A 338 -14.71 -13.72 3.77
N ALA A 339 -15.55 -14.39 2.98
CA ALA A 339 -15.74 -15.84 3.06
C ALA A 339 -14.89 -16.52 1.96
N LYS A 340 -13.92 -17.35 2.36
CA LYS A 340 -13.22 -18.25 1.43
C LYS A 340 -13.95 -19.59 1.42
N ALA A 341 -14.66 -19.88 0.34
CA ALA A 341 -15.20 -21.22 0.14
C ALA A 341 -14.03 -22.21 0.02
N ARG A 342 -13.76 -22.99 1.07
CA ARG A 342 -12.92 -24.18 0.95
C ARG A 342 -13.79 -25.27 0.33
N ARG A 343 -13.34 -25.87 -0.78
CA ARG A 343 -13.91 -27.17 -1.21
C ARG A 343 -13.66 -28.15 -0.07
N GLY A 344 -14.69 -28.42 0.72
CA GLY A 344 -14.72 -29.56 1.61
C GLY A 344 -14.62 -30.82 0.76
N VAL A 345 -13.61 -31.65 1.02
CA VAL A 345 -13.56 -33.01 0.51
C VAL A 345 -14.72 -33.75 1.13
N ALA A 346 -15.77 -34.00 0.35
CA ALA A 346 -16.84 -34.93 0.70
C ALA A 346 -17.43 -35.53 -0.59
N ASP A 347 -16.65 -36.37 -1.26
CA ASP A 347 -17.24 -37.58 -1.84
C ASP A 347 -17.54 -38.52 -0.66
N ILE A 348 -18.73 -38.36 -0.07
CA ILE A 348 -19.40 -39.43 0.63
C ILE A 348 -20.74 -39.59 -0.07
N ALA A 349 -20.86 -40.70 -0.80
CA ALA A 349 -22.06 -41.10 -1.49
C ALA A 349 -23.27 -41.06 -0.54
N GLY A 350 -24.33 -40.33 -0.92
CA GLY A 350 -25.67 -40.58 -0.40
C GLY A 350 -26.44 -39.44 0.28
N VAL A 351 -26.06 -38.17 0.15
CA VAL A 351 -26.91 -37.06 0.65
C VAL A 351 -27.47 -36.25 -0.51
N GLN A 352 -28.79 -36.36 -0.71
CA GLN A 352 -29.57 -35.59 -1.67
C GLN A 352 -29.41 -34.08 -1.42
N ALA A 353 -29.31 -33.33 -2.51
CA ALA A 353 -29.33 -31.88 -2.53
C ALA A 353 -30.66 -31.35 -1.98
N ALA A 354 -30.68 -30.99 -0.69
CA ALA A 354 -31.71 -30.15 -0.10
C ALA A 354 -31.10 -29.41 1.10
N GLY A 355 -30.81 -28.12 0.93
CA GLY A 355 -30.44 -27.23 2.03
C GLY A 355 -29.19 -26.38 1.80
N ALA A 356 -29.16 -25.58 0.73
CA ALA A 356 -28.15 -24.52 0.55
C ALA A 356 -28.66 -23.13 0.99
N ASP A 357 -29.81 -23.04 1.69
CA ASP A 357 -30.46 -21.76 2.05
C ASP A 357 -30.42 -21.44 3.56
N LYS A 358 -29.37 -21.86 4.28
CA LYS A 358 -29.12 -21.37 5.65
C LYS A 358 -27.63 -21.15 5.89
N LEU A 359 -27.10 -20.04 5.35
CA LEU A 359 -25.98 -19.38 5.98
C LEU A 359 -26.47 -18.90 7.35
N GLY A 360 -25.87 -19.44 8.40
CA GLY A 360 -26.32 -19.26 9.78
C GLY A 360 -26.32 -17.79 10.20
N ASN A 361 -27.29 -17.45 11.04
CA ASN A 361 -27.24 -16.24 11.85
C ASN A 361 -25.94 -16.30 12.67
N PHE A 362 -25.08 -15.29 12.54
CA PHE A 362 -23.98 -15.07 13.47
C PHE A 362 -24.34 -13.85 14.31
N ASP A 363 -24.40 -14.04 15.63
CA ASP A 363 -24.56 -12.96 16.60
C ASP A 363 -23.18 -12.36 16.90
N ILE A 364 -23.03 -11.06 16.70
CA ILE A 364 -21.87 -10.29 17.15
C ILE A 364 -22.19 -9.82 18.58
N GLN A 365 -21.58 -10.45 19.57
CA GLN A 365 -21.59 -9.92 20.93
C GLN A 365 -20.61 -8.75 21.02
N ILE A 366 -21.17 -7.54 21.05
CA ILE A 366 -20.46 -6.30 21.36
C ILE A 366 -20.03 -6.38 22.83
N PHE A 367 -18.72 -6.42 23.09
CA PHE A 367 -18.19 -6.13 24.42
C PHE A 367 -18.07 -4.61 24.55
N LYS A 368 -18.75 -4.06 25.57
CA LYS A 368 -18.75 -2.64 25.93
C LYS A 368 -17.39 -2.13 26.35
#